data_AF-A0A328AK47-F1
#
_entry.id   AF-A0A328AK47-F1
#
_cell.length_a   1.000
_cell.length_b   1.000
_cell.length_c   1.000
_cell.angle_alpha   90.00
_cell.angle_beta   90.00
_cell.angle_gamma   90.00
#
_symmetry.space_group_name_H-M   'P 1'
#
loop_
_entity.id
_entity.type
_entity.pdbx_description
1 polymer ?
#
loop_
_entity_poly.entity_id
_entity_poly.type
_entity_poly.pdbx_seq_one_letter_code
_entity_poly.pdbx_strand_id
1 'polypeptide(L)'
;MGGPTPEDDDFDGGGFDVDDWTRLVPFAGAVATLDDVQAGRAVFALADTTGPKPLEMELPQPVIWWDDDGEQAAVAVQAEAHGGPDGEVLEVLGLILPDGASAVALIDDVDLVDDTDPTWRDLVARAVDEA
;
A
#
# COMPACT_ATOMS: atom_id res chain seq x y z
N MET A 1 4.32 34.03 -26.47
CA MET A 1 3.15 33.28 -25.98
C MET A 1 3.59 31.84 -25.84
N GLY A 2 4.29 31.51 -24.75
CA GLY A 2 4.55 30.12 -24.40
C GLY A 2 3.29 29.62 -23.72
N GLY A 3 2.55 28.73 -24.38
CA GLY A 3 1.51 27.97 -23.68
C GLY A 3 2.18 27.08 -22.64
N PRO A 4 1.50 26.77 -21.52
CA PRO A 4 2.01 25.75 -20.61
C PRO A 4 2.18 24.45 -21.40
N THR A 5 3.39 23.92 -21.37
CA THR A 5 3.69 22.52 -21.72
C THR A 5 2.78 21.61 -20.89
N PRO A 6 2.32 20.47 -21.44
CA PRO A 6 1.65 19.47 -20.62
C PRO A 6 2.67 19.08 -19.55
N GLU A 7 2.32 19.33 -18.29
CA GLU A 7 3.12 18.88 -17.17
C GLU A 7 3.21 17.37 -17.29
N ASP A 8 4.45 16.90 -17.23
CA ASP A 8 4.83 15.52 -17.38
C ASP A 8 3.99 14.68 -16.41
N ASP A 9 3.20 13.72 -16.92
CA ASP A 9 2.69 12.57 -16.16
C ASP A 9 3.87 11.63 -15.81
N ASP A 10 4.99 12.21 -15.36
CA ASP A 10 6.02 11.47 -14.66
C ASP A 10 5.34 10.96 -13.39
N PHE A 11 5.31 9.64 -13.26
CA PHE A 11 4.90 8.96 -12.05
C PHE A 11 5.94 9.34 -10.97
N ASP A 12 5.79 10.53 -10.40
CA ASP A 12 6.40 10.89 -9.14
C ASP A 12 6.00 9.77 -8.20
N GLY A 13 6.90 9.26 -7.37
CA GLY A 13 6.53 8.43 -6.22
C GLY A 13 5.71 9.22 -5.20
N GLY A 14 4.89 10.18 -5.65
CA GLY A 14 4.09 11.10 -4.90
C GLY A 14 2.97 10.31 -4.28
N GLY A 15 2.84 10.48 -2.96
CA GLY A 15 1.78 9.89 -2.18
C GLY A 15 0.40 10.37 -2.59
N PHE A 16 -0.56 10.25 -1.69
CA PHE A 16 -1.96 10.44 -2.02
C PHE A 16 -2.64 11.28 -0.96
N ASP A 17 -3.75 11.89 -1.36
CA ASP A 17 -4.71 12.50 -0.47
C ASP A 17 -6.04 11.73 -0.47
N VAL A 18 -6.99 12.23 0.31
CA VAL A 18 -8.30 11.61 0.49
C VAL A 18 -9.18 11.61 -0.76
N ASP A 19 -8.80 12.34 -1.81
CA ASP A 19 -9.56 12.52 -3.05
C ASP A 19 -8.92 11.77 -4.23
N ASP A 20 -7.60 11.49 -4.19
CA ASP A 20 -6.87 10.88 -5.32
C ASP A 20 -6.33 9.45 -5.08
N TRP A 21 -6.42 8.91 -3.86
CA TRP A 21 -5.89 7.58 -3.49
C TRP A 21 -6.30 6.42 -4.41
N THR A 22 -7.49 6.50 -5.03
CA THR A 22 -7.98 5.50 -5.98
C THR A 22 -7.14 5.37 -7.26
N ARG A 23 -6.23 6.32 -7.53
CA ARG A 23 -5.28 6.26 -8.65
C ARG A 23 -4.20 5.19 -8.46
N LEU A 24 -3.98 4.74 -7.22
CA LEU A 24 -2.98 3.72 -6.90
C LEU A 24 -3.32 2.41 -7.62
N VAL A 25 -2.35 1.88 -8.37
CA VAL A 25 -2.51 0.65 -9.14
C VAL A 25 -2.20 -0.55 -8.23
N PRO A 26 -3.18 -1.40 -7.89
CA PRO A 26 -2.92 -2.53 -7.03
C PRO A 26 -2.18 -3.65 -7.77
N PHE A 27 -1.29 -4.33 -7.06
CA PHE A 27 -0.74 -5.63 -7.43
C PHE A 27 -1.62 -6.74 -6.85
N ALA A 28 -2.52 -7.27 -7.69
CA ALA A 28 -3.49 -8.28 -7.28
C ALA A 28 -3.45 -9.52 -8.19
N GLY A 29 -3.89 -10.66 -7.66
CA GLY A 29 -4.08 -11.90 -8.42
C GLY A 29 -2.80 -12.69 -8.74
N ALA A 30 -1.64 -12.25 -8.25
CA ALA A 30 -0.38 -12.97 -8.35
C ALA A 30 0.47 -12.74 -7.09
N VAL A 31 1.47 -13.59 -6.88
CA VAL A 31 2.54 -13.40 -5.89
C VAL A 31 3.63 -12.56 -6.54
N ALA A 32 4.04 -11.48 -5.88
CA ALA A 32 5.04 -10.57 -6.39
C ALA A 32 6.43 -11.22 -6.45
N THR A 33 7.16 -10.88 -7.50
CA THR A 33 8.56 -11.24 -7.66
C THR A 33 9.47 -10.04 -7.39
N LEU A 34 10.76 -10.30 -7.22
CA LEU A 34 11.74 -9.22 -7.08
C LEU A 34 11.74 -8.26 -8.29
N ASP A 35 11.50 -8.78 -9.49
CA ASP A 35 11.41 -7.96 -10.71
C ASP A 35 10.18 -7.04 -10.68
N ASP A 36 9.07 -7.47 -10.06
CA ASP A 36 7.88 -6.63 -9.88
C ASP A 36 8.16 -5.46 -8.94
N VAL A 37 8.89 -5.69 -7.85
CA VAL A 37 9.30 -4.66 -6.91
C VAL A 37 10.28 -3.68 -7.55
N GLN A 38 11.29 -4.18 -8.28
CA GLN A 38 12.26 -3.32 -8.98
C GLN A 38 11.61 -2.48 -10.10
N ALA A 39 10.52 -2.98 -10.68
CA ALA A 39 9.72 -2.24 -11.65
C ALA A 39 8.69 -1.29 -11.02
N GLY A 40 8.62 -1.21 -9.68
CA GLY A 40 7.65 -0.37 -8.96
C GLY A 40 6.21 -0.85 -9.09
N ARG A 41 5.98 -2.12 -9.46
CA ARG A 41 4.64 -2.70 -9.63
C ARG A 41 4.11 -3.33 -8.34
N ALA A 42 5.00 -3.73 -7.44
CA ALA A 42 4.68 -4.34 -6.15
C ALA A 42 5.51 -3.67 -5.05
N VAL A 43 5.00 -3.70 -3.82
CA VAL A 43 5.68 -3.10 -2.65
C VAL A 43 6.75 -4.04 -2.11
N PHE A 44 6.47 -5.35 -2.08
CA PHE A 44 7.39 -6.34 -1.53
C PHE A 44 7.43 -7.63 -2.35
N ALA A 45 8.50 -8.40 -2.13
CA ALA A 45 8.60 -9.79 -2.57
C ALA A 45 9.32 -10.58 -1.48
N LEU A 46 8.64 -11.54 -0.85
CA LEU A 46 9.23 -12.34 0.24
C LEU A 46 9.95 -13.57 -0.30
N ALA A 47 11.25 -13.65 -0.03
CA ALA A 47 12.04 -14.86 -0.24
C ALA A 47 11.84 -15.85 0.92
N ASP A 48 12.17 -17.12 0.68
CA ASP A 48 12.23 -18.17 1.71
C ASP A 48 10.91 -18.45 2.46
N THR A 49 9.77 -18.14 1.83
CA THR A 49 8.43 -18.51 2.31
C THR A 49 7.89 -19.78 1.63
N THR A 50 6.92 -20.45 2.25
CA THR A 50 6.33 -21.68 1.71
C THR A 50 4.93 -21.44 1.17
N GLY A 51 4.64 -21.94 -0.04
CA GLY A 51 3.31 -21.89 -0.64
C GLY A 51 2.72 -20.48 -0.76
N PRO A 52 3.48 -19.47 -1.24
CA PRO A 52 2.95 -18.13 -1.37
C PRO A 52 1.77 -18.12 -2.34
N LYS A 53 0.74 -17.34 -2.02
CA LYS A 53 -0.45 -17.17 -2.85
C LYS A 53 -1.01 -15.76 -2.71
N PRO A 54 -1.64 -15.20 -3.76
CA PRO A 54 -2.39 -13.96 -3.61
C PRO A 54 -3.52 -14.15 -2.60
N LEU A 55 -3.77 -13.15 -1.77
CA LEU A 55 -4.93 -13.09 -0.89
C LEU A 55 -6.11 -12.49 -1.66
N GLU A 56 -7.28 -13.14 -1.63
CA GLU A 56 -8.49 -12.60 -2.27
C GLU A 56 -9.07 -11.48 -1.41
N MET A 57 -8.82 -10.22 -1.82
CA MET A 57 -9.42 -9.03 -1.25
C MET A 57 -9.65 -7.95 -2.30
N GLU A 58 -10.49 -6.97 -1.97
CA GLU A 58 -10.69 -5.77 -2.80
C GLU A 58 -9.48 -4.85 -2.61
N LEU A 59 -8.87 -4.41 -3.71
CA LEU A 59 -7.73 -3.51 -3.73
C LEU A 59 -7.92 -2.46 -4.84
N PRO A 60 -7.40 -1.22 -4.68
CA PRO A 60 -6.76 -0.69 -3.48
C PRO A 60 -7.74 -0.53 -2.31
N GLN A 61 -7.24 -0.62 -1.08
CA GLN A 61 -8.08 -0.64 0.13
C GLN A 61 -7.52 0.29 1.22
N PRO A 62 -8.28 1.31 1.66
CA PRO A 62 -7.90 2.14 2.79
C PRO A 62 -7.73 1.31 4.06
N VAL A 63 -6.65 1.57 4.79
CA VAL A 63 -6.34 0.93 6.06
C VAL A 63 -5.79 1.93 7.07
N ILE A 64 -6.06 1.66 8.34
CA ILE A 64 -5.29 2.23 9.46
C ILE A 64 -4.30 1.16 9.89
N TRP A 65 -3.02 1.48 9.89
CA TRP A 65 -1.92 0.60 10.26
C TRP A 65 -1.29 1.07 11.56
N TRP A 66 -0.93 0.13 12.43
CA TRP A 66 -0.19 0.41 13.66
C TRP A 66 1.24 -0.12 13.57
N ASP A 67 2.20 0.78 13.75
CA ASP A 67 3.62 0.45 13.86
C ASP A 67 4.22 0.95 15.19
N ASP A 68 5.55 0.92 15.30
CA ASP A 68 6.26 1.38 16.50
C ASP A 68 6.12 2.90 16.74
N ASP A 69 5.84 3.69 15.70
CA ASP A 69 5.69 5.16 15.76
C ASP A 69 4.23 5.58 15.97
N GLY A 70 3.27 4.69 15.73
CA GLY A 70 1.87 4.86 16.13
C GLY A 70 0.88 4.43 15.04
N GLU A 71 -0.29 5.06 15.06
CA GLU A 71 -1.31 4.85 14.03
C GLU A 71 -1.03 5.71 12.79
N GLN A 72 -1.10 5.09 11.62
CA GLN A 72 -0.85 5.72 10.34
C GLN A 72 -1.94 5.34 9.34
N ALA A 73 -2.37 6.30 8.52
CA ALA A 73 -3.21 5.98 7.37
C ALA A 73 -2.34 5.42 6.25
N ALA A 74 -2.84 4.40 5.57
CA ALA A 74 -2.24 3.87 4.37
C ALA A 74 -3.32 3.34 3.41
N VAL A 75 -2.87 2.93 2.23
CA VAL A 75 -3.68 2.17 1.27
C VAL A 75 -2.95 0.87 0.98
N ALA A 76 -3.62 -0.26 1.23
CA ALA A 76 -3.15 -1.55 0.78
C ALA A 76 -3.29 -1.63 -0.74
N VAL A 77 -2.19 -1.96 -1.41
CA VAL A 77 -2.12 -2.14 -2.88
C VAL A 77 -1.68 -3.55 -3.25
N GLN A 78 -1.21 -4.34 -2.30
CA GLN A 78 -0.78 -5.73 -2.51
C GLN A 78 -1.21 -6.55 -1.29
N ALA A 79 -1.65 -7.79 -1.52
CA ALA A 79 -2.06 -8.70 -0.45
C ALA A 79 -1.71 -10.14 -0.79
N GLU A 80 -0.92 -10.77 0.06
CA GLU A 80 -0.40 -12.13 -0.16
C GLU A 80 -0.40 -12.93 1.15
N ALA A 81 -0.58 -14.24 1.04
CA ALA A 81 -0.46 -15.17 2.15
C ALA A 81 0.77 -16.06 1.96
N HIS A 82 1.59 -16.15 2.99
CA HIS A 82 2.86 -16.86 3.00
C HIS A 82 2.91 -17.86 4.15
N GLY A 83 3.26 -19.11 3.86
CA GLY A 83 3.55 -20.09 4.91
C GLY A 83 4.90 -19.82 5.57
N GLY A 84 4.89 -19.64 6.88
CA GLY A 84 6.06 -19.58 7.74
C GLY A 84 6.68 -20.96 8.01
N PRO A 85 7.90 -20.99 8.58
CA PRO A 85 8.65 -22.23 8.79
C PRO A 85 7.96 -23.23 9.74
N ASP A 86 7.10 -22.76 10.64
CA ASP A 86 6.36 -23.59 11.60
C ASP A 86 4.94 -23.96 11.10
N GLY A 87 4.63 -23.67 9.84
CA GLY A 87 3.32 -23.93 9.23
C GLY A 87 2.25 -22.87 9.54
N GLU A 88 2.63 -21.80 10.22
CA GLU A 88 1.80 -20.59 10.35
C GLU A 88 1.59 -19.94 8.97
N VAL A 89 0.42 -19.32 8.76
CA VAL A 89 0.16 -18.54 7.55
C VAL A 89 0.22 -17.08 7.95
N LEU A 90 1.15 -16.35 7.33
CA LEU A 90 1.30 -14.91 7.45
C LEU A 90 0.56 -14.25 6.30
N GLU A 91 -0.44 -13.44 6.62
CA GLU A 91 -1.15 -12.61 5.66
C GLU A 91 -0.51 -11.22 5.67
N VAL A 92 0.10 -10.85 4.55
CA VAL A 92 1.01 -9.71 4.43
C VAL A 92 0.43 -8.74 3.41
N LEU A 93 0.42 -7.47 3.77
CA LEU A 93 -0.03 -6.36 2.94
C LEU A 93 1.14 -5.49 2.52
N GLY A 94 1.13 -5.08 1.26
CA GLY A 94 1.97 -4.00 0.75
C GLY A 94 1.17 -2.71 0.79
N LEU A 95 1.69 -1.74 1.54
CA LEU A 95 1.03 -0.47 1.83
C LEU A 95 1.74 0.67 1.09
N ILE A 96 0.97 1.64 0.63
CA ILE A 96 1.45 2.98 0.25
C ILE A 96 0.96 3.97 1.31
N LEU A 97 1.84 4.86 1.74
CA LEU A 97 1.56 5.93 2.71
C LEU A 97 1.23 7.25 1.98
N PRO A 98 0.55 8.21 2.64
CA PRO A 98 0.15 9.48 2.04
C PRO A 98 1.31 10.36 1.55
N ASP A 99 2.52 10.15 2.08
CA ASP A 99 3.75 10.82 1.65
C ASP A 99 4.41 10.15 0.42
N GLY A 100 3.90 8.98 0.01
CA GLY A 100 4.41 8.19 -1.12
C GLY A 100 5.40 7.10 -0.71
N ALA A 101 5.74 7.01 0.57
CA ALA A 101 6.51 5.89 1.09
C ALA A 101 5.72 4.59 0.99
N SER A 102 6.45 3.47 0.98
CA SER A 102 5.88 2.13 0.97
C SER A 102 6.23 1.39 2.24
N ALA A 103 5.27 0.65 2.81
CA ALA A 103 5.47 -0.17 4.00
C ALA A 103 4.92 -1.59 3.81
N VAL A 104 5.35 -2.50 4.68
CA VAL A 104 4.88 -3.90 4.71
C VAL A 104 4.30 -4.16 6.08
N ALA A 105 3.05 -4.63 6.12
CA ALA A 105 2.32 -4.88 7.36
C ALA A 105 1.70 -6.28 7.36
N LEU A 106 1.43 -6.83 8.54
CA LEU A 106 0.55 -7.99 8.67
C LEU A 106 -0.90 -7.54 8.65
N ILE A 107 -1.79 -8.37 8.11
CA ILE A 107 -3.23 -8.05 8.10
C ILE A 107 -3.79 -7.86 9.51
N ASP A 108 -3.20 -8.54 10.50
CA ASP A 108 -3.59 -8.46 11.91
C ASP A 108 -3.19 -7.13 12.57
N ASP A 109 -2.24 -6.40 11.97
CA ASP A 109 -1.77 -5.09 12.46
C ASP A 109 -2.48 -3.93 11.73
N VAL A 110 -3.53 -4.21 10.95
CA VAL A 110 -4.29 -3.19 10.23
C VAL A 110 -5.80 -3.33 10.46
N ASP A 111 -6.49 -2.20 10.43
CA ASP A 111 -7.94 -2.12 10.33
C ASP A 111 -8.31 -1.68 8.91
N LEU A 112 -9.09 -2.51 8.24
CA LEU A 112 -9.68 -2.20 6.93
C LEU A 112 -10.82 -1.21 7.13
N VAL A 113 -10.74 -0.05 6.50
CA VAL A 113 -11.71 1.04 6.67
C VAL A 113 -12.30 1.49 5.34
N ASP A 114 -13.45 2.16 5.40
CA ASP A 114 -14.05 2.82 4.24
C ASP A 114 -13.37 4.18 4.01
N ASP A 115 -13.37 4.67 2.77
CA ASP A 115 -12.75 5.96 2.43
C ASP A 115 -13.47 7.18 3.04
N THR A 116 -14.68 6.97 3.58
CA THR A 116 -15.41 7.96 4.37
C THR A 116 -15.08 7.93 5.87
N ASP A 117 -14.19 7.02 6.32
CA ASP A 117 -13.79 6.93 7.72
C ASP A 117 -13.10 8.24 8.18
N PRO A 118 -13.61 8.90 9.24
CA PRO A 118 -13.09 10.20 9.66
C PRO A 118 -11.68 10.12 10.24
N THR A 119 -11.29 8.99 10.84
CA THR A 119 -9.95 8.80 11.41
C THR A 119 -8.93 8.66 10.29
N TRP A 120 -9.23 7.81 9.31
CA TRP A 120 -8.36 7.63 8.14
C TRP A 120 -8.16 8.95 7.39
N ARG A 121 -9.24 9.69 7.10
CA ARG A 121 -9.16 10.97 6.37
C ARG A 121 -8.35 12.02 7.13
N ASP A 122 -8.46 12.08 8.45
CA ASP A 122 -7.71 13.01 9.31
C ASP A 122 -6.22 12.63 9.36
N LEU A 123 -5.89 11.34 9.41
CA LEU A 123 -4.51 10.84 9.32
C LEU A 123 -3.87 11.15 7.95
N VAL A 124 -4.59 10.92 6.84
CA VAL A 124 -4.12 11.27 5.49
C VAL A 124 -3.84 12.77 5.39
N ALA A 125 -4.78 13.62 5.84
CA ALA A 125 -4.62 15.07 5.79
C ALA A 125 -3.40 15.54 6.59
N ARG A 126 -3.17 14.98 7.79
CA ARG A 126 -1.99 15.31 8.60
C ARG A 126 -0.68 14.93 7.92
N ALA A 127 -0.61 13.74 7.33
CA ALA A 127 0.59 13.26 6.67
C ALA A 127 0.98 14.12 5.45
N VAL A 128 -0.02 14.58 4.68
CA VAL A 128 0.20 15.48 3.53
C VAL A 128 0.61 16.89 3.98
N ASP A 129 0.04 17.41 5.07
CA ASP A 129 0.40 18.74 5.60
C ASP A 129 1.82 18.79 6.19
N GLU A 130 2.39 17.65 6.58
CA GLU A 130 3.74 17.54 7.17
C GLU A 130 4.86 17.29 6.13
N ALA A 131 4.52 16.99 4.87
CA ALA A 131 5.46 16.70 3.77
C ALA A 131 5.97 17.96 3.05
#